data_AF-A0A932Y9I7-F1
#
_entry.id   AF-A0A932Y9I7-F1
#
_cell.length_a   1.000
_cell.length_b   1.000
_cell.length_c   1.000
_cell.angle_alpha   90.00
_cell.angle_beta   90.00
_cell.angle_gamma   90.00
#
_symmetry.space_group_name_H-M   'P 1'
#
loop_
_entity.id
_entity.type
_entity.pdbx_description
1 polymer ?
#
loop_
_entity_poly.entity_id
_entity_poly.type
_entity_poly.pdbx_seq_one_letter_code
_entity_poly.pdbx_strand_id
1 'polypeptide(L)'
;MKRAIVCFLAMVSAGSLCAQVPADDPDFAKQMSKVQDSVVTQANQATYSHRLLEQTLTAMNDGGDVDLGPRVVEFLRSPSIKIVFNDQPAPINFIFEEKVTVISLRKDIGESSPRYLSIYLTYAASLLMDRNYPASQEQEYMLLSRVARVWMELGGDLSKLEISSDFDGRTDEKAALSIRMWNQFRTRDSVAGVHPFCGKGTLAQALEKAVTEAQDTEIKLNYYGEMHVSKSEADLEKKLDSSRKQADQIRKAQAEFQIFRQQEADWFLAHHLK
;
A
#
# COMPACT_ATOMS: atom_id res chain seq x y z
N MET A 1 1.67 -35.02 -24.31
CA MET A 1 0.64 -33.96 -24.42
C MET A 1 1.08 -32.55 -23.96
N LYS A 2 2.27 -32.31 -23.40
CA LYS A 2 2.73 -30.95 -23.02
C LYS A 2 3.68 -30.24 -24.01
N ARG A 3 4.01 -30.86 -25.15
CA ARG A 3 4.96 -30.32 -26.14
C ARG A 3 4.31 -29.74 -27.41
N ALA A 4 3.02 -29.93 -27.62
CA ALA A 4 2.31 -29.44 -28.81
C ALA A 4 1.84 -27.97 -28.68
N ILE A 5 1.67 -27.46 -27.46
CA ILE A 5 1.10 -26.12 -27.20
C ILE A 5 2.13 -25.00 -27.43
N VAL A 6 3.42 -25.28 -27.29
CA VAL A 6 4.49 -24.26 -27.44
C VAL A 6 4.77 -23.91 -28.90
N CYS A 7 4.52 -24.82 -29.86
CA CYS A 7 4.76 -24.54 -31.28
C CYS A 7 3.69 -23.64 -31.92
N PHE A 8 2.50 -23.51 -31.32
CA PHE A 8 1.39 -22.74 -31.94
C PHE A 8 1.51 -21.23 -31.71
N LEU A 9 2.07 -20.80 -30.57
CA LEU A 9 2.28 -19.38 -30.26
C LEU A 9 3.43 -18.74 -31.05
N ALA A 10 4.35 -19.54 -31.61
CA ALA A 10 5.44 -19.05 -32.46
C ALA A 10 5.05 -18.86 -33.95
N MET A 11 3.90 -19.40 -34.39
CA MET A 11 3.48 -19.32 -35.80
C MET A 11 2.55 -18.14 -36.12
N VAL A 12 2.07 -17.39 -35.13
CA VAL A 12 1.20 -16.22 -35.39
C VAL A 12 2.02 -14.98 -35.80
N SER A 13 3.33 -14.94 -35.53
CA SER A 13 4.21 -13.83 -35.92
C SER A 13 5.03 -14.07 -37.19
N ALA A 14 5.00 -15.26 -37.77
CA ALA A 14 5.70 -15.58 -39.02
C ALA A 14 4.67 -15.96 -40.08
N GLY A 15 4.43 -15.05 -41.03
CA GLY A 15 3.54 -15.27 -42.15
C GLY A 15 3.92 -16.54 -42.93
N SER A 16 2.91 -17.39 -43.11
CA SER A 16 2.74 -18.35 -44.21
C SER A 16 3.79 -19.45 -44.36
N LEU A 17 3.45 -20.64 -43.84
CA LEU A 17 3.63 -21.90 -44.57
C LEU A 17 2.60 -22.92 -44.08
N CYS A 18 1.70 -23.31 -44.99
CA CYS A 18 0.59 -24.23 -44.77
C CYS A 18 1.04 -25.58 -44.18
N ALA A 19 0.82 -25.76 -42.87
CA ALA A 19 0.49 -27.08 -42.35
C ALA A 19 -1.04 -27.19 -42.38
N GLN A 20 -1.58 -27.92 -43.37
CA GLN A 20 -2.99 -28.31 -43.38
C GLN A 20 -3.24 -29.25 -42.20
N VAL A 21 -3.61 -28.68 -41.06
CA VAL A 21 -4.25 -29.43 -39.98
C VAL A 21 -5.61 -29.89 -40.52
N PRO A 22 -5.96 -31.18 -40.48
CA PRO A 22 -7.24 -31.66 -40.99
C PRO A 22 -8.37 -30.91 -40.27
N ALA A 23 -9.21 -30.24 -41.05
CA ALA A 23 -10.29 -29.36 -40.58
C ALA A 23 -11.46 -30.13 -39.90
N ASP A 24 -11.36 -31.46 -39.80
CA ASP A 24 -12.42 -32.35 -39.33
C ASP A 24 -12.14 -32.96 -37.95
N ASP A 25 -11.22 -32.40 -37.17
CA ASP A 25 -11.03 -32.78 -35.77
C ASP A 25 -11.91 -31.89 -34.85
N PRO A 26 -13.09 -32.39 -34.39
CA PRO A 26 -13.97 -31.64 -33.51
C PRO A 26 -13.32 -31.34 -32.15
N ASP A 27 -12.33 -32.11 -31.71
CA ASP A 27 -11.60 -31.85 -30.48
C ASP A 27 -10.60 -30.70 -30.66
N PHE A 28 -10.01 -30.54 -31.84
CA PHE A 28 -9.16 -29.38 -32.15
C PHE A 28 -10.00 -28.09 -32.25
N ALA A 29 -11.15 -28.10 -32.94
CA ALA A 29 -12.04 -26.95 -33.00
C ALA A 29 -12.55 -26.54 -31.61
N LYS A 30 -12.87 -27.52 -30.75
CA LYS A 30 -13.28 -27.28 -29.37
C LYS A 30 -12.14 -26.77 -28.48
N GLN A 31 -10.90 -27.20 -28.71
CA GLN A 31 -9.73 -26.66 -28.02
C GLN A 31 -9.40 -25.24 -28.47
N MET A 32 -9.48 -24.94 -29.77
CA MET A 32 -9.27 -23.59 -30.32
C MET A 32 -10.34 -22.61 -29.87
N SER A 33 -11.62 -23.01 -29.86
CA SER A 33 -12.70 -22.20 -29.28
C SER A 33 -12.44 -21.91 -27.80
N LYS A 34 -12.04 -22.89 -26.99
CA LYS A 34 -11.68 -22.64 -25.58
C LYS A 34 -10.50 -21.68 -25.41
N VAL A 35 -9.48 -21.79 -26.25
CA VAL A 35 -8.32 -20.87 -26.22
C VAL A 35 -8.76 -19.47 -26.62
N GLN A 36 -9.53 -19.33 -27.70
CA GLN A 36 -10.02 -18.04 -28.18
C GLN A 36 -10.97 -17.39 -27.17
N ASP A 37 -11.90 -18.13 -26.58
CA ASP A 37 -12.79 -17.67 -25.51
C ASP A 37 -11.96 -17.21 -24.31
N SER A 38 -10.94 -17.98 -23.90
CA SER A 38 -10.06 -17.59 -22.80
C SER A 38 -9.25 -16.31 -23.07
N VAL A 39 -8.78 -16.12 -24.29
CA VAL A 39 -8.02 -14.92 -24.71
C VAL A 39 -8.94 -13.70 -24.77
N VAL A 40 -10.16 -13.86 -25.32
CA VAL A 40 -11.17 -12.79 -25.36
C VAL A 40 -11.63 -12.41 -23.96
N THR A 41 -11.86 -13.39 -23.06
CA THR A 41 -12.20 -13.12 -21.66
C THR A 41 -11.06 -12.38 -20.94
N GLN A 42 -9.80 -12.79 -21.14
CA GLN A 42 -8.65 -12.12 -20.53
C GLN A 42 -8.49 -10.68 -21.04
N ALA A 43 -8.65 -10.44 -22.35
CA ALA A 43 -8.55 -9.11 -22.95
C ALA A 43 -9.69 -8.18 -22.48
N ASN A 44 -10.91 -8.70 -22.39
CA ASN A 44 -12.08 -7.95 -21.89
C ASN A 44 -11.93 -7.62 -20.39
N GLN A 45 -11.41 -8.54 -19.59
CA GLN A 45 -11.18 -8.31 -18.16
C GLN A 45 -10.06 -7.28 -17.92
N ALA A 46 -8.96 -7.35 -18.67
CA ALA A 46 -7.92 -6.33 -18.62
C ALA A 46 -8.43 -4.93 -18.99
N THR A 47 -9.31 -4.85 -20.00
CA THR A 47 -9.93 -3.58 -20.42
C THR A 47 -10.91 -3.05 -19.38
N TYR A 48 -11.69 -3.93 -18.74
CA TYR A 48 -12.63 -3.56 -17.68
C TYR A 48 -11.88 -3.02 -16.45
N SER A 49 -10.87 -3.75 -15.97
CA SER A 49 -10.09 -3.32 -14.79
C SER A 49 -9.34 -2.01 -15.04
N HIS A 50 -8.87 -1.75 -16.27
CA HIS A 50 -8.29 -0.45 -16.63
C HIS A 50 -9.32 0.68 -16.58
N ARG A 51 -10.53 0.46 -17.12
CA ARG A 51 -11.60 1.48 -17.06
C ARG A 51 -12.04 1.75 -15.62
N LEU A 52 -12.18 0.71 -14.81
CA LEU A 52 -12.53 0.83 -13.39
C LEU A 52 -11.45 1.60 -12.62
N LEU A 53 -10.17 1.30 -12.89
CA LEU A 53 -9.04 2.02 -12.29
C LEU A 53 -9.10 3.51 -12.63
N GLU A 54 -9.26 3.87 -13.91
CA GLU A 54 -9.35 5.28 -14.30
C GLU A 54 -10.58 5.96 -13.71
N GLN A 55 -11.74 5.31 -13.71
CA GLN A 55 -12.94 5.84 -13.04
C GLN A 55 -12.71 6.09 -11.56
N THR A 56 -11.98 5.19 -10.89
CA THR A 56 -11.66 5.31 -9.46
C THR A 56 -10.68 6.45 -9.22
N LEU A 57 -9.62 6.55 -10.00
CA LEU A 57 -8.65 7.65 -9.89
C LEU A 57 -9.29 9.01 -10.20
N THR A 58 -10.17 9.08 -11.20
CA THR A 58 -10.98 10.28 -11.48
C THR A 58 -11.88 10.59 -10.30
N ALA A 59 -12.63 9.63 -9.76
CA ALA A 59 -13.48 9.87 -8.60
C ALA A 59 -12.68 10.34 -7.37
N MET A 60 -11.52 9.77 -7.11
CA MET A 60 -10.62 10.20 -6.03
C MET A 60 -10.07 11.61 -6.26
N ASN A 61 -9.78 11.96 -7.51
CA ASN A 61 -9.31 13.30 -7.88
C ASN A 61 -10.43 14.35 -7.80
N ASP A 62 -11.67 13.94 -8.09
CA ASP A 62 -12.84 14.81 -8.14
C ASP A 62 -13.63 14.83 -6.81
N GLY A 63 -13.28 13.96 -5.86
CA GLY A 63 -13.99 13.64 -4.61
C GLY A 63 -14.12 14.76 -3.58
N GLY A 64 -14.02 16.02 -3.99
CA GLY A 64 -14.35 17.19 -3.17
C GLY A 64 -13.19 18.15 -2.95
N ASP A 65 -13.50 19.28 -2.32
CA ASP A 65 -12.69 20.49 -2.07
C ASP A 65 -11.40 20.28 -1.24
N VAL A 66 -10.83 19.08 -1.17
CA VAL A 66 -9.76 18.80 -0.20
C VAL A 66 -8.66 17.86 -0.68
N ASP A 67 -7.43 18.39 -0.57
CA ASP A 67 -6.12 17.90 -1.00
C ASP A 67 -5.80 16.39 -1.02
N LEU A 68 -6.48 15.53 -0.25
CA LEU A 68 -5.96 14.18 -0.02
C LEU A 68 -6.16 13.24 -1.21
N GLY A 69 -7.40 13.11 -1.71
CA GLY A 69 -7.69 12.32 -2.91
C GLY A 69 -6.78 12.68 -4.10
N PRO A 70 -6.69 13.97 -4.49
CA PRO A 70 -5.78 14.43 -5.52
C PRO A 70 -4.30 14.09 -5.27
N ARG A 71 -3.79 14.26 -4.03
CA ARG A 71 -2.40 13.89 -3.68
C ARG A 71 -2.12 12.40 -3.84
N VAL A 72 -3.07 11.56 -3.43
CA VAL A 72 -2.96 10.10 -3.60
C VAL A 72 -2.95 9.74 -5.09
N VAL A 73 -3.83 10.37 -5.88
CA VAL A 73 -3.89 10.14 -7.34
C VAL A 73 -2.61 10.62 -8.02
N GLU A 74 -2.08 11.78 -7.66
CA GLU A 74 -0.79 12.29 -8.16
C GLU A 74 0.34 11.30 -7.88
N PHE A 75 0.41 10.77 -6.65
CA PHE A 75 1.39 9.74 -6.30
C PHE A 75 1.24 8.48 -7.16
N LEU A 76 0.01 7.96 -7.30
CA LEU A 76 -0.29 6.75 -8.06
C LEU A 76 -0.07 6.93 -9.58
N ARG A 77 -0.16 8.15 -10.10
CA ARG A 77 0.11 8.50 -11.50
C ARG A 77 1.58 8.83 -11.77
N SER A 78 2.44 8.80 -10.76
CA SER A 78 3.88 8.95 -10.96
C SER A 78 4.40 7.89 -11.95
N PRO A 79 5.32 8.23 -12.88
CA PRO A 79 5.94 7.26 -13.79
C PRO A 79 6.64 6.10 -13.09
N SER A 80 6.94 6.26 -11.79
CA SER A 80 7.56 5.26 -10.94
C SER A 80 6.57 4.26 -10.33
N ILE A 81 5.26 4.43 -10.53
CA ILE A 81 4.22 3.54 -10.01
C ILE A 81 3.48 2.88 -11.16
N LYS A 82 3.25 1.57 -11.04
CA LYS A 82 2.43 0.80 -11.97
C LYS A 82 1.41 0.00 -11.18
N ILE A 83 0.15 0.01 -11.59
CA ILE A 83 -0.92 -0.76 -10.95
C ILE A 83 -1.30 -1.90 -11.87
N VAL A 84 -1.35 -3.13 -11.34
CA VAL A 84 -1.75 -4.32 -12.09
C VAL A 84 -2.75 -5.14 -11.27
N PHE A 85 -3.64 -5.85 -11.98
CA PHE A 85 -4.60 -6.78 -11.39
C PHE A 85 -4.22 -8.21 -11.79
N ASN A 86 -4.08 -9.10 -10.82
CA ASN A 86 -3.54 -10.45 -11.03
C ASN A 86 -4.04 -11.44 -9.99
N ASP A 87 -3.94 -12.72 -10.33
CA ASP A 87 -4.31 -13.82 -9.44
C ASP A 87 -3.22 -14.00 -8.38
N GLN A 88 -3.49 -13.54 -7.16
CA GLN A 88 -2.57 -13.61 -6.03
C GLN A 88 -3.32 -13.88 -4.71
N PRO A 89 -2.68 -14.51 -3.71
CA PRO A 89 -3.34 -14.85 -2.46
C PRO A 89 -3.63 -13.62 -1.59
N ALA A 90 -2.71 -12.66 -1.56
CA ALA A 90 -2.85 -11.43 -0.79
C ALA A 90 -3.64 -10.37 -1.59
N PRO A 91 -4.43 -9.50 -0.92
CA PRO A 91 -5.17 -8.44 -1.59
C PRO A 91 -4.24 -7.43 -2.30
N ILE A 92 -3.12 -7.09 -1.65
CA ILE A 92 -2.11 -6.16 -2.17
C ILE A 92 -0.74 -6.83 -2.04
N ASN A 93 0.08 -6.68 -3.07
CA ASN A 93 1.50 -7.03 -3.03
C ASN A 93 2.31 -5.93 -3.74
N PHE A 94 3.59 -5.80 -3.36
CA PHE A 94 4.49 -4.81 -3.95
C PHE A 94 5.66 -5.54 -4.63
N ILE A 95 5.91 -5.19 -5.89
CA ILE A 95 7.09 -5.66 -6.62
C ILE A 95 7.96 -4.44 -6.91
N PHE A 96 9.17 -4.42 -6.34
CA PHE A 96 10.12 -3.33 -6.51
C PHE A 96 11.08 -3.67 -7.66
N GLU A 97 10.85 -3.06 -8.82
CA GLU A 97 11.77 -3.06 -9.95
C GLU A 97 12.66 -1.81 -9.88
N GLU A 98 13.82 -1.81 -10.54
CA GLU A 98 14.87 -0.78 -10.36
C GLU A 98 14.36 0.68 -10.41
N LYS A 99 13.36 0.96 -11.25
CA LYS A 99 12.78 2.32 -11.43
C LYS A 99 11.27 2.38 -11.24
N VAL A 100 10.62 1.24 -11.01
CA VAL A 100 9.17 1.11 -11.00
C VAL A 100 8.75 0.25 -9.83
N THR A 101 7.82 0.76 -9.02
CA THR A 101 7.10 -0.03 -8.03
C THR A 101 5.79 -0.49 -8.63
N VAL A 102 5.60 -1.80 -8.72
CA VAL A 102 4.35 -2.40 -9.16
C VAL A 102 3.48 -2.67 -7.94
N ILE A 103 2.34 -1.98 -7.87
CA ILE A 103 1.23 -2.28 -6.96
C ILE A 103 0.39 -3.36 -7.62
N SER A 104 0.52 -4.57 -7.09
CA SER A 104 -0.16 -5.77 -7.54
C SER A 104 -1.41 -5.94 -6.71
N LEU A 105 -2.59 -5.79 -7.31
CA LEU A 105 -3.89 -5.95 -6.66
C LEU A 105 -4.50 -7.31 -7.07
N ARG A 106 -5.18 -7.95 -6.13
CA ARG A 106 -5.90 -9.18 -6.42
C ARG A 106 -7.00 -8.92 -7.45
N LYS A 107 -7.20 -9.85 -8.37
CA LYS A 107 -8.06 -9.67 -9.55
C LYS A 107 -9.51 -9.32 -9.23
N ASP A 108 -10.07 -9.93 -8.20
CA ASP A 108 -11.43 -9.68 -7.68
C ASP A 108 -11.61 -8.24 -7.14
N ILE A 109 -10.54 -7.59 -6.67
CA ILE A 109 -10.56 -6.17 -6.31
C ILE A 109 -10.81 -5.31 -7.56
N GLY A 110 -10.30 -5.74 -8.72
CA GLY A 110 -10.57 -5.12 -10.01
C GLY A 110 -11.99 -5.33 -10.55
N GLU A 111 -12.85 -6.01 -9.80
CA GLU A 111 -14.28 -6.21 -10.06
C GLU A 111 -15.16 -5.51 -9.02
N SER A 112 -14.54 -4.84 -8.03
CA SER A 112 -15.22 -4.10 -6.98
C SER A 112 -15.74 -2.74 -7.47
N SER A 113 -16.60 -2.08 -6.67
CA SER A 113 -17.02 -0.71 -6.99
C SER A 113 -15.83 0.25 -6.91
N PRO A 114 -15.85 1.38 -7.65
CA PRO A 114 -14.79 2.39 -7.58
C PRO A 114 -14.48 2.86 -6.16
N ARG A 115 -15.52 2.93 -5.31
CA ARG A 115 -15.39 3.34 -3.91
C ARG A 115 -14.64 2.33 -3.05
N TYR A 116 -14.73 1.03 -3.33
CA TYR A 116 -13.94 0.03 -2.61
C TYR A 116 -12.52 -0.06 -3.17
N LEU A 117 -12.36 0.07 -4.49
CA LEU A 117 -11.03 0.10 -5.11
C LEU A 117 -10.20 1.28 -4.57
N SER A 118 -10.81 2.45 -4.32
CA SER A 118 -10.11 3.60 -3.76
C SER A 118 -9.49 3.34 -2.38
N ILE A 119 -10.12 2.50 -1.54
CA ILE A 119 -9.57 2.09 -0.23
C ILE A 119 -8.24 1.37 -0.42
N TYR A 120 -8.22 0.34 -1.29
CA TYR A 120 -7.01 -0.45 -1.55
C TYR A 120 -5.91 0.40 -2.20
N LEU A 121 -6.27 1.26 -3.14
CA LEU A 121 -5.33 2.18 -3.78
C LEU A 121 -4.74 3.19 -2.78
N THR A 122 -5.57 3.74 -1.89
CA THR A 122 -5.12 4.71 -0.88
C THR A 122 -4.25 4.04 0.18
N TYR A 123 -4.60 2.83 0.59
CA TYR A 123 -3.79 2.04 1.50
C TYR A 123 -2.41 1.73 0.89
N ALA A 124 -2.38 1.25 -0.36
CA ALA A 124 -1.14 0.95 -1.06
C ALA A 124 -0.28 2.21 -1.26
N ALA A 125 -0.89 3.32 -1.69
CA ALA A 125 -0.20 4.60 -1.83
C ALA A 125 0.38 5.07 -0.50
N SER A 126 -0.40 5.03 0.58
CA SER A 126 0.03 5.46 1.92
C SER A 126 1.24 4.68 2.42
N LEU A 127 1.25 3.35 2.24
CA LEU A 127 2.40 2.51 2.59
C LEU A 127 3.68 2.91 1.84
N LEU A 128 3.55 3.27 0.55
CA LEU A 128 4.69 3.65 -0.27
C LEU A 128 5.14 5.09 0.01
N MET A 129 4.21 6.01 0.25
CA MET A 129 4.48 7.41 0.64
C MET A 129 5.23 7.46 1.98
N ASP A 130 4.82 6.62 2.94
CA ASP A 130 5.42 6.56 4.27
C ASP A 130 6.48 5.47 4.40
N ARG A 131 7.03 4.93 3.30
CA ARG A 131 7.98 3.78 3.35
C ARG A 131 9.24 4.06 4.19
N ASN A 132 9.64 5.32 4.26
CA ASN A 132 10.81 5.78 5.00
C ASN A 132 10.44 6.26 6.42
N TYR A 133 9.15 6.28 6.73
CA TYR A 133 8.66 6.66 8.03
C TYR A 133 8.90 5.51 9.02
N PRO A 134 9.41 5.76 10.24
CA PRO A 134 9.67 4.69 11.20
C PRO A 134 8.41 3.90 11.51
N ALA A 135 8.52 2.57 11.56
CA ALA A 135 7.41 1.70 11.94
C ALA A 135 6.95 2.02 13.38
N SER A 136 5.81 2.70 13.50
CA SER A 136 5.27 3.19 14.76
C SER A 136 3.74 3.23 14.73
N GLN A 137 3.14 3.47 15.89
CA GLN A 137 1.69 3.68 16.00
C GLN A 137 1.24 4.93 15.24
N GLU A 138 2.08 5.97 15.20
CA GLU A 138 1.85 7.21 14.46
C GLU A 138 1.79 6.99 12.95
N GLN A 139 2.68 6.14 12.39
CA GLN A 139 2.63 5.77 10.98
C GLN A 139 1.32 5.06 10.63
N GLU A 140 0.90 4.13 11.49
CA GLU A 140 -0.32 3.36 11.31
C GLU A 140 -1.55 4.26 11.39
N TYR A 141 -1.56 5.22 12.32
CA TYR A 141 -2.57 6.26 12.38
C TYR A 141 -2.65 7.08 11.08
N MET A 142 -1.51 7.61 10.61
CA MET A 142 -1.46 8.43 9.39
C MET A 142 -2.02 7.66 8.19
N LEU A 143 -1.63 6.40 8.03
CA LEU A 143 -2.12 5.54 6.97
C LEU A 143 -3.63 5.34 7.05
N LEU A 144 -4.16 4.97 8.22
CA LEU A 144 -5.59 4.68 8.39
C LEU A 144 -6.44 5.94 8.21
N SER A 145 -5.98 7.09 8.74
CA SER A 145 -6.65 8.37 8.57
C SER A 145 -6.74 8.78 7.10
N ARG A 146 -5.71 8.52 6.28
CA ARG A 146 -5.78 8.81 4.84
C ARG A 146 -6.85 7.97 4.14
N VAL A 147 -6.89 6.67 4.44
CA VAL A 147 -7.89 5.75 3.87
C VAL A 147 -9.31 6.17 4.26
N ALA A 148 -9.54 6.47 5.53
CA ALA A 148 -10.85 6.89 6.02
C ALA A 148 -11.32 8.19 5.38
N ARG A 149 -10.42 9.17 5.22
CA ARG A 149 -10.74 10.44 4.60
C ARG A 149 -11.11 10.29 3.12
N VAL A 150 -10.36 9.49 2.35
CA VAL A 150 -10.72 9.21 0.94
C VAL A 150 -12.09 8.52 0.85
N TRP A 151 -12.42 7.61 1.77
CA TRP A 151 -13.75 7.00 1.79
C TRP A 151 -14.86 8.05 1.98
N MET A 152 -14.68 8.97 2.93
CA MET A 152 -15.66 10.03 3.20
C MET A 152 -15.79 11.01 2.05
N GLU A 153 -14.67 11.42 1.45
CA GLU A 153 -14.60 12.30 0.27
C GLU A 153 -15.42 11.69 -0.90
N LEU A 154 -15.43 10.36 -1.06
CA LEU A 154 -16.24 9.66 -2.07
C LEU A 154 -17.71 9.42 -1.67
N GLY A 155 -18.23 10.21 -0.71
CA GLY A 155 -19.58 10.12 -0.19
C GLY A 155 -19.86 8.85 0.61
N GLY A 156 -18.79 8.22 1.12
CA GLY A 156 -18.88 7.10 2.03
C GLY A 156 -19.30 7.58 3.42
N ASP A 157 -20.18 6.81 4.06
CA ASP A 157 -20.52 7.00 5.46
C ASP A 157 -19.60 6.08 6.29
N LEU A 158 -18.89 6.61 7.28
CA LEU A 158 -18.00 5.82 8.14
C LEU A 158 -18.75 4.72 8.92
N SER A 159 -20.03 4.96 9.23
CA SER A 159 -20.90 3.97 9.89
C SER A 159 -21.39 2.89 8.92
N LYS A 160 -21.42 3.21 7.62
CA LYS A 160 -21.72 2.29 6.51
C LYS A 160 -20.46 1.91 5.73
N LEU A 161 -19.30 2.07 6.33
CA LEU A 161 -18.10 1.36 5.93
C LEU A 161 -18.31 -0.11 6.35
N GLU A 162 -19.39 -0.70 5.84
CA GLU A 162 -19.59 -2.13 5.73
C GLU A 162 -18.57 -2.54 4.68
N ILE A 163 -17.37 -2.93 5.12
CA ILE A 163 -16.63 -3.92 4.35
C ILE A 163 -17.55 -5.14 4.40
N SER A 164 -18.43 -5.24 3.40
CA SER A 164 -19.54 -6.17 3.48
C SER A 164 -18.98 -7.56 3.71
N SER A 165 -19.69 -8.29 4.57
CA SER A 165 -19.64 -9.73 4.66
C SER A 165 -19.99 -10.44 3.34
N ASP A 166 -20.14 -9.75 2.22
CA ASP A 166 -20.77 -10.29 1.02
C ASP A 166 -20.18 -9.68 -0.27
N PHE A 167 -18.94 -10.07 -0.60
CA PHE A 167 -18.53 -10.12 -2.02
C PHE A 167 -18.00 -11.49 -2.47
N ASP A 168 -17.75 -12.43 -1.55
CA ASP A 168 -17.49 -13.85 -1.86
C ASP A 168 -17.61 -14.80 -0.64
N GLY A 169 -18.07 -14.32 0.52
CA GLY A 169 -18.14 -15.11 1.76
C GLY A 169 -16.78 -15.43 2.40
N ARG A 170 -15.70 -14.74 2.02
CA ARG A 170 -14.41 -14.82 2.73
C ARG A 170 -14.10 -13.48 3.39
N THR A 171 -14.48 -13.36 4.66
CA THR A 171 -14.06 -12.27 5.53
C THR A 171 -12.53 -12.17 5.53
N ASP A 172 -11.97 -11.10 4.98
CA ASP A 172 -10.65 -10.63 5.44
C ASP A 172 -10.87 -10.02 6.83
N GLU A 173 -10.90 -10.91 7.83
CA GLU A 173 -11.10 -10.54 9.23
C GLU A 173 -10.08 -9.50 9.69
N LYS A 174 -8.89 -9.43 9.09
CA LYS A 174 -7.86 -8.46 9.45
C LYS A 174 -8.18 -7.07 8.93
N ALA A 175 -8.61 -6.93 7.69
CA ALA A 175 -9.02 -5.63 7.13
C ALA A 175 -10.27 -5.09 7.85
N ALA A 176 -11.26 -5.96 8.09
CA ALA A 176 -12.45 -5.63 8.85
C ALA A 176 -12.16 -5.29 10.32
N LEU A 177 -11.18 -5.96 10.95
CA LEU A 177 -10.72 -5.66 12.31
C LEU A 177 -9.97 -4.32 12.37
N SER A 178 -9.02 -4.07 11.46
CA SER A 178 -8.27 -2.80 11.39
C SER A 178 -9.19 -1.59 11.24
N ILE A 179 -10.25 -1.73 10.46
CA ILE A 179 -11.24 -0.68 10.23
C ILE A 179 -12.31 -0.60 11.35
N ARG A 180 -12.70 -1.73 11.97
CA ARG A 180 -13.54 -1.72 13.19
C ARG A 180 -12.84 -1.08 14.38
N MET A 181 -11.55 -1.32 14.55
CA MET A 181 -10.75 -0.67 15.60
C MET A 181 -10.74 0.85 15.38
N TRP A 182 -10.66 1.33 14.12
CA TRP A 182 -10.80 2.75 13.78
C TRP A 182 -12.13 3.38 14.26
N ASN A 183 -13.26 2.67 14.12
CA ASN A 183 -14.54 3.13 14.68
C ASN A 183 -14.57 3.20 16.21
N GLN A 184 -13.73 2.42 16.92
CA GLN A 184 -13.57 2.52 18.38
C GLN A 184 -12.69 3.72 18.80
N PHE A 185 -11.83 4.24 17.92
CA PHE A 185 -10.98 5.41 18.18
C PHE A 185 -11.70 6.77 18.08
N ARG A 186 -13.01 6.80 17.76
CA ARG A 186 -13.87 8.00 17.71
C ARG A 186 -14.12 8.67 19.08
N THR A 187 -13.78 8.04 20.20
CA THR A 187 -13.92 8.68 21.51
C THR A 187 -12.74 9.59 21.79
N ARG A 188 -13.07 10.85 22.15
CA ARG A 188 -12.29 12.09 22.36
C ARG A 188 -10.91 12.02 23.07
N ASP A 189 -10.46 10.84 23.53
CA ASP A 189 -9.24 10.61 24.31
C ASP A 189 -8.20 9.70 23.62
N SER A 190 -8.36 9.37 22.34
CA SER A 190 -7.54 8.35 21.65
C SER A 190 -6.07 8.69 21.38
N VAL A 191 -5.62 9.93 21.64
CA VAL A 191 -4.18 10.25 21.67
C VAL A 191 -3.51 9.75 22.95
N ALA A 192 -4.25 9.68 24.07
CA ALA A 192 -3.80 9.07 25.33
C ALA A 192 -4.14 7.56 25.37
N GLY A 193 -5.16 7.15 24.63
CA GLY A 193 -5.58 5.77 24.43
C GLY A 193 -5.17 5.20 23.09
N VAL A 194 -3.91 5.39 22.66
CA VAL A 194 -3.35 4.58 21.58
C VAL A 194 -3.26 3.15 22.11
N HIS A 195 -4.37 2.40 21.99
CA HIS A 195 -4.36 0.98 22.21
C HIS A 195 -3.24 0.42 21.35
N PRO A 196 -2.39 -0.45 21.90
CA PRO A 196 -1.12 -0.84 21.31
C PRO A 196 -1.41 -1.54 19.99
N PHE A 197 -1.38 -0.76 18.92
CA PHE A 197 -1.34 -1.27 17.57
C PHE A 197 -0.08 -2.15 17.52
N CYS A 198 -0.31 -3.45 17.48
CA CYS A 198 0.63 -4.40 16.93
C CYS A 198 1.99 -4.50 17.63
N GLY A 199 2.09 -4.45 18.97
CA GLY A 199 3.40 -4.60 19.64
C GLY A 199 4.49 -3.62 19.20
N LYS A 200 4.11 -2.56 18.47
CA LYS A 200 5.00 -1.49 18.00
C LYS A 200 4.97 -0.36 19.04
N GLY A 201 6.15 0.18 19.34
CA GLY A 201 6.28 1.34 20.21
C GLY A 201 5.85 2.63 19.52
N THR A 202 5.67 3.69 20.31
CA THR A 202 5.45 5.05 19.80
C THR A 202 6.76 5.66 19.30
N LEU A 203 6.67 6.73 18.49
CA LEU A 203 7.86 7.49 18.11
C LEU A 203 8.57 8.09 19.33
N ALA A 204 7.83 8.45 20.38
CA ALA A 204 8.41 8.94 21.63
C ALA A 204 9.26 7.86 22.31
N GLN A 205 8.74 6.63 22.42
CA GLN A 205 9.49 5.49 22.97
C GLN A 205 10.71 5.14 22.09
N ALA A 206 10.55 5.19 20.76
CA ALA A 206 11.65 4.96 19.84
C ALA A 206 12.74 6.04 19.96
N LEU A 207 12.35 7.31 20.15
CA LEU A 207 13.28 8.42 20.33
C LEU A 207 14.03 8.30 21.65
N GLU A 208 13.33 8.02 22.74
CA GLU A 208 13.92 7.81 24.06
C GLU A 208 14.99 6.72 23.98
N LYS A 209 14.64 5.56 23.40
CA LYS A 209 15.59 4.46 23.19
C LYS A 209 16.80 4.88 22.36
N ALA A 210 16.61 5.58 21.23
CA ALA A 210 17.71 6.00 20.37
C ALA A 210 18.64 7.03 21.05
N VAL A 211 18.07 7.93 21.87
CA VAL A 211 18.85 8.91 22.65
C VAL A 211 19.63 8.24 23.77
N THR A 212 19.01 7.31 24.52
CA THR A 212 19.70 6.55 25.56
C THR A 212 20.83 5.70 24.97
N GLU A 213 20.60 5.02 23.84
CA GLU A 213 21.65 4.25 23.15
C GLU A 213 22.82 5.13 22.67
N ALA A 214 22.54 6.36 22.20
CA ALA A 214 23.58 7.31 21.84
C ALA A 214 24.38 7.76 23.07
N GLN A 215 23.71 8.09 24.18
CA GLN A 215 24.35 8.49 25.43
C GLN A 215 25.23 7.37 26.00
N ASP A 216 24.73 6.13 26.04
CA ASP A 216 25.49 4.97 26.51
C ASP A 216 26.74 4.70 25.65
N THR A 217 26.63 4.93 24.34
CA THR A 217 27.74 4.75 23.40
C THR A 217 28.78 5.87 23.57
N GLU A 218 28.34 7.10 23.82
CA GLU A 218 29.21 8.26 24.10
C GLU A 218 29.96 8.09 25.43
N ILE A 219 29.29 7.59 26.48
CA ILE A 219 29.94 7.24 27.76
C ILE A 219 31.03 6.18 27.55
N LYS A 220 30.75 5.14 26.74
CA LYS A 220 31.74 4.10 26.42
C LYS A 220 32.91 4.66 25.63
N LEU A 221 32.67 5.51 24.65
CA LEU A 221 33.74 6.17 23.88
C LEU A 221 34.68 6.95 24.79
N ASN A 222 34.12 7.76 25.70
CA ASN A 222 34.93 8.52 26.66
C ASN A 222 35.77 7.61 27.55
N TYR A 223 35.19 6.49 28.02
CA TYR A 223 35.90 5.50 28.83
C TYR A 223 37.02 4.76 28.07
N TYR A 224 36.79 4.39 26.80
CA TYR A 224 37.78 3.67 25.99
C TYR A 224 38.86 4.57 25.38
N GLY A 225 38.55 5.85 25.11
CA GLY A 225 39.52 6.84 24.66
C GLY A 225 40.64 7.07 25.69
N GLU A 226 40.34 6.93 26.98
CA GLU A 226 41.33 6.95 28.06
C GLU A 226 42.23 5.69 28.10
N MET A 227 41.83 4.58 27.46
CA MET A 227 42.53 3.29 27.47
C MET A 227 43.32 2.95 26.19
N HIS A 228 43.39 3.84 25.20
CA HIS A 228 44.17 3.68 23.94
C HIS A 228 43.88 2.39 23.12
N VAL A 229 42.62 1.94 23.06
CA VAL A 229 42.23 0.75 22.27
C VAL A 229 41.65 1.15 20.90
N SER A 230 42.52 1.36 19.91
CA SER A 230 42.19 2.04 18.64
C SER A 230 41.11 1.38 17.76
N LYS A 231 40.97 0.04 17.76
CA LYS A 231 39.94 -0.64 16.94
C LYS A 231 38.54 -0.56 17.54
N SER A 232 38.42 -0.53 18.87
CA SER A 232 37.12 -0.48 19.55
C SER A 232 36.51 0.93 19.48
N GLU A 233 37.33 1.96 19.34
CA GLU A 233 36.91 3.35 19.27
C GLU A 233 36.19 3.66 17.96
N ALA A 234 36.78 3.30 16.82
CA ALA A 234 36.17 3.52 15.50
C ALA A 234 34.79 2.83 15.34
N ASP A 235 34.63 1.62 15.89
CA ASP A 235 33.35 0.90 15.88
C ASP A 235 32.29 1.60 16.76
N LEU A 236 32.70 2.13 17.92
CA LEU A 236 31.81 2.90 18.79
C LEU A 236 31.47 4.27 18.20
N GLU A 237 32.40 4.96 17.53
CA GLU A 237 32.14 6.22 16.83
C GLU A 237 31.10 6.02 15.72
N LYS A 238 31.26 4.95 14.92
CA LYS A 238 30.30 4.58 13.89
C LYS A 238 28.92 4.27 14.48
N LYS A 239 28.88 3.59 15.63
CA LYS A 239 27.63 3.31 16.33
C LYS A 239 26.98 4.60 16.83
N LEU A 240 27.75 5.50 17.44
CA LEU A 240 27.26 6.80 17.91
C LEU A 240 26.67 7.63 16.76
N ASP A 241 27.36 7.70 15.62
CA ASP A 241 26.86 8.37 14.42
C ASP A 241 25.55 7.75 13.92
N SER A 242 25.46 6.40 13.90
CA SER A 242 24.23 5.71 13.50
C SER A 242 23.05 5.99 14.44
N SER A 243 23.27 5.98 15.77
CA SER A 243 22.24 6.28 16.76
C SER A 243 21.78 7.75 16.69
N ARG A 244 22.71 8.68 16.46
CA ARG A 244 22.39 10.10 16.25
C ARG A 244 21.54 10.31 14.99
N LYS A 245 21.93 9.70 13.86
CA LYS A 245 21.14 9.72 12.62
C LYS A 245 19.74 9.13 12.81
N GLN A 246 19.63 8.03 13.54
CA GLN A 246 18.33 7.43 13.86
C GLN A 246 17.46 8.36 14.72
N ALA A 247 18.04 8.99 15.75
CA ALA A 247 17.31 9.96 16.59
C ALA A 247 16.80 11.15 15.76
N ASP A 248 17.62 11.67 14.83
CA ASP A 248 17.21 12.77 13.95
C ASP A 248 16.10 12.38 12.97
N GLN A 249 16.15 11.16 12.42
CA GLN A 249 15.06 10.61 11.61
C GLN A 249 13.75 10.52 12.41
N ILE A 250 13.82 10.05 13.66
CA ILE A 250 12.63 9.95 14.53
C ILE A 250 12.08 11.34 14.88
N ARG A 251 12.94 12.32 15.17
CA ARG A 251 12.51 13.72 15.41
C ARG A 251 11.81 14.31 14.19
N LYS A 252 12.35 14.07 13.00
CA LYS A 252 11.72 14.50 11.75
C LYS A 252 10.34 13.83 11.57
N ALA A 253 10.25 12.53 11.81
CA ALA A 253 8.99 11.79 11.75
C ALA A 253 7.95 12.34 12.76
N GLN A 254 8.37 12.67 13.99
CA GLN A 254 7.51 13.31 14.98
C GLN A 254 7.00 14.68 14.49
N ALA A 255 7.86 15.51 13.91
CA ALA A 255 7.45 16.80 13.34
C ALA A 255 6.43 16.63 12.20
N GLU A 256 6.68 15.68 11.28
CA GLU A 256 5.74 15.32 10.21
C GLU A 256 4.39 14.85 10.76
N PHE A 257 4.39 14.06 11.85
CA PHE A 257 3.15 13.63 12.51
C PHE A 257 2.38 14.79 13.12
N GLN A 258 3.06 15.76 13.76
CA GLN A 258 2.39 16.93 14.31
C GLN A 258 1.71 17.76 13.23
N ILE A 259 2.38 17.95 12.09
CA ILE A 259 1.82 18.62 10.92
C ILE A 259 0.59 17.85 10.41
N PHE A 260 0.70 16.52 10.30
CA PHE A 260 -0.41 15.67 9.87
C PHE A 260 -1.63 15.81 10.79
N ARG A 261 -1.44 15.73 12.12
CA ARG A 261 -2.53 15.88 13.09
C ARG A 261 -3.22 17.22 12.99
N GLN A 262 -2.46 18.30 12.79
CA GLN A 262 -3.05 19.63 12.61
C GLN A 262 -3.90 19.68 11.34
N GLN A 263 -3.39 19.18 10.22
CA GLN A 263 -4.12 19.12 8.95
C GLN A 263 -5.40 18.28 9.05
N GLU A 264 -5.36 17.18 9.79
CA GLU A 264 -6.53 16.34 10.04
C GLU A 264 -7.57 17.04 10.93
N ALA A 265 -7.13 17.71 11.99
CA ALA A 265 -8.01 18.48 12.86
C ALA A 265 -8.69 19.62 12.08
N ASP A 266 -7.94 20.38 11.29
CA ASP A 266 -8.46 21.46 10.45
C ASP A 266 -9.48 20.94 9.44
N TRP A 267 -9.18 19.79 8.81
CA TRP A 267 -10.10 19.12 7.91
C TRP A 267 -11.40 18.71 8.62
N PHE A 268 -11.28 18.05 9.78
CA PHE A 268 -12.44 17.59 10.54
C PHE A 268 -13.36 18.76 10.91
N LEU A 269 -12.79 19.86 11.41
CA LEU A 269 -13.53 21.08 11.76
C LEU A 269 -14.24 21.68 10.54
N ALA A 270 -13.59 21.74 9.38
CA ALA A 270 -14.16 22.30 8.16
C ALA A 270 -15.38 21.51 7.62
N HIS A 271 -15.47 20.22 7.93
CA HIS A 271 -16.45 19.30 7.34
C HIS A 271 -17.55 18.83 8.32
N HIS A 272 -17.39 19.01 9.64
CA HIS A 272 -18.33 18.50 10.65
C HIS A 272 -18.95 19.56 11.56
N LEU A 273 -18.54 20.82 11.46
CA LEU A 273 -19.12 21.93 12.23
C LEU A 273 -20.03 22.86 11.39
N LYS A 274 -20.51 22.38 10.24
CA LYS A 274 -21.54 23.04 9.43
C LYS A 274 -22.87 22.34 9.63
#